data_AF-A0A6J7UIF4-F1
#
_entry.id   AF-A0A6J7UIF4-F1
#
_cell.length_a   1.000
_cell.length_b   1.000
_cell.length_c   1.000
_cell.angle_alpha   90.00
_cell.angle_beta   90.00
_cell.angle_gamma   90.00
#
_symmetry.space_group_name_H-M   'P 1'
#
loop_
_entity.id
_entity.type
_entity.pdbx_description
1 polymer ?
#
loop_
_entity_poly.entity_id
_entity_poly.type
_entity_poly.pdbx_seq_one_letter_code
_entity_poly.pdbx_strand_id
1 'polypeptide(L)'
;MSLRVLEPVQMLQHLRATTHLDECCSPQRPFEECEWCHWALCTPEATQLIQIQTDCAQLLNSKLPPSVAWVIACSQLLESFHGIELSEIRVPGSRVLAGHLHRELSAALIPLRKKLAQVGRENGPLAERCAQTAGVLTAAAIQQPQHAALLAQLPSSLREQLGKLASSLSSQLQIAGMLPLIDHLHWQGLPSLDSQPEWDRRPRPGDAAGLKRRQLAGTNLEAGSLESIVVESMFTQLTEQLLEMSEQFHHGAPPVTVSRPLHRGRHSQRTRNMMFRIAKIDWHLSFVDTGYAACWNTRIEGDHMVTDLPWQVAMAVEACDAHGLVSACYQDLPERPTVQMVSL
;
A
#
# COMPACT_ATOMS: atom_id res chain seq x y z
N MET A 1 20.86 -5.01 5.62
CA MET A 1 19.90 -4.05 6.23
C MET A 1 19.12 -4.85 7.24
N SER A 2 19.38 -4.56 8.52
CA SER A 2 19.02 -5.41 9.63
C SER A 2 17.50 -5.40 9.84
N LEU A 3 16.88 -6.57 9.88
CA LEU A 3 15.79 -6.79 10.84
C LEU A 3 16.34 -6.28 12.17
N ARG A 4 15.67 -5.33 12.83
CA ARG A 4 16.12 -4.91 14.16
C ARG A 4 16.07 -6.16 15.03
N VAL A 5 17.23 -6.69 15.36
CA VAL A 5 17.35 -7.84 16.26
C VAL A 5 16.86 -7.32 17.60
N LEU A 6 15.82 -7.95 18.15
CA LEU A 6 15.34 -7.63 19.48
C LEU A 6 16.46 -7.93 20.48
N GLU A 7 16.58 -7.08 21.51
CA GLU A 7 17.52 -7.36 22.59
C GLU A 7 17.16 -8.71 23.23
N PRO A 8 18.15 -9.53 23.64
CA PRO A 8 17.87 -10.86 24.16
C PRO A 8 16.85 -10.86 25.30
N VAL A 9 16.92 -9.89 26.21
CA VAL A 9 15.96 -9.77 27.31
C VAL A 9 14.52 -9.62 26.81
N GLN A 10 14.28 -8.85 25.75
CA GLN A 10 12.95 -8.69 25.15
C GLN A 10 12.48 -10.00 24.49
N MET A 11 13.39 -10.71 23.82
CA MET A 11 13.12 -12.02 23.23
C MET A 11 12.61 -13.01 24.29
N LEU A 12 13.29 -13.10 25.44
CA LEU A 12 12.90 -13.98 26.54
C LEU A 12 11.51 -13.64 27.09
N GLN A 13 11.23 -12.34 27.26
CA GLN A 13 9.93 -11.86 27.75
C GLN A 13 8.79 -12.28 26.82
N HIS A 14 8.97 -12.11 25.50
CA HIS A 14 7.98 -12.50 24.51
C HIS A 14 7.79 -14.01 24.42
N LEU A 15 8.89 -14.77 24.44
CA LEU A 15 8.86 -16.23 24.45
C LEU A 15 8.42 -16.81 25.81
N ARG A 16 8.27 -15.95 26.84
CA ARG A 16 7.98 -16.31 28.22
C ARG A 16 8.96 -17.36 28.75
N ALA A 17 10.21 -17.29 28.30
CA ALA A 17 11.26 -18.18 28.73
C ALA A 17 11.74 -17.73 30.12
N THR A 18 11.61 -18.62 31.11
CA THR A 18 11.99 -18.37 32.51
C THR A 18 13.06 -19.33 33.03
N THR A 19 13.48 -20.28 32.18
CA THR A 19 14.41 -21.34 32.53
C THR A 19 15.34 -21.61 31.36
N HIS A 20 16.49 -22.22 31.65
CA HIS A 20 17.44 -22.64 30.63
C HIS A 20 16.79 -23.63 29.66
N LEU A 21 17.20 -23.55 28.40
CA LEU A 21 16.92 -24.61 27.44
C LEU A 21 17.58 -25.92 27.90
N ASP A 22 16.95 -27.04 27.61
CA ASP A 22 17.44 -28.38 28.01
C ASP A 22 18.85 -28.67 27.47
N GLU A 23 19.21 -28.05 26.34
CA GLU A 23 20.51 -28.19 25.71
C GLU A 23 21.60 -27.28 26.30
N CYS A 24 21.27 -26.44 27.30
CA CYS A 24 22.22 -25.54 27.92
C CYS A 24 23.30 -26.30 28.72
N CYS A 25 24.57 -26.01 28.42
CA CYS A 25 25.71 -26.63 29.10
C CYS A 25 26.05 -26.00 30.46
N SER A 26 25.34 -24.97 30.91
CA SER A 26 25.61 -24.26 32.17
C SER A 26 24.34 -23.84 32.91
N PRO A 27 23.43 -24.79 33.23
CA PRO A 27 22.13 -24.49 33.83
C PRO A 27 22.24 -23.99 35.28
N GLN A 28 23.40 -24.13 35.91
CA GLN A 28 23.67 -23.71 37.29
C GLN A 28 23.82 -22.19 37.43
N ARG A 29 24.06 -21.45 36.33
CA ARG A 29 24.13 -19.99 36.35
C ARG A 29 22.73 -19.38 36.33
N PRO A 30 22.55 -18.14 36.82
CA PRO A 30 21.29 -17.41 36.62
C PRO A 30 20.91 -17.39 35.14
N PHE A 31 19.65 -17.73 34.84
CA PHE A 31 19.15 -17.78 33.45
C PHE A 31 19.33 -16.44 32.73
N GLU A 32 19.08 -15.34 33.43
CA GLU A 32 19.20 -13.96 32.94
C GLU A 32 20.63 -13.56 32.54
N GLU A 33 21.63 -14.32 32.97
CA GLU A 33 23.04 -14.10 32.63
C GLU A 33 23.56 -15.14 31.60
N CYS A 34 22.67 -15.99 31.09
CA CYS A 34 23.07 -17.09 30.21
C CYS A 34 23.14 -16.66 28.74
N GLU A 35 24.33 -16.21 28.32
CA GLU A 35 24.60 -15.80 26.94
C GLU A 35 24.25 -16.88 25.90
N TRP A 36 24.46 -18.16 26.23
CA TRP A 36 24.17 -19.26 25.30
C TRP A 36 22.66 -19.42 25.06
N CYS A 37 21.84 -19.43 26.12
CA CYS A 37 20.38 -19.48 26.00
C CYS A 37 19.84 -18.24 25.29
N HIS A 38 20.38 -17.06 25.61
CA HIS A 38 20.03 -15.81 24.97
C HIS A 38 20.27 -15.86 23.45
N TRP A 39 21.48 -16.27 23.05
CA TRP A 39 21.82 -16.45 21.64
C TRP A 39 20.94 -17.49 20.96
N ALA A 40 20.71 -18.64 21.62
CA ALA A 40 19.91 -19.73 21.06
C ALA A 40 18.46 -19.33 20.80
N LEU A 41 17.91 -18.43 21.61
CA LEU A 41 16.53 -17.95 21.50
C LEU A 41 16.38 -16.78 20.50
N CYS A 42 17.43 -15.98 20.32
CA CYS A 42 17.49 -14.86 19.38
C CYS A 42 17.69 -15.32 17.92
N THR A 43 16.74 -16.09 17.40
CA THR A 43 16.73 -16.51 15.98
C THR A 43 16.02 -15.49 15.09
N PRO A 44 16.36 -15.40 13.79
CA PRO A 44 15.62 -14.57 12.84
C PRO A 44 14.12 -14.90 12.81
N GLU A 45 13.77 -16.18 12.85
CA GLU A 45 12.38 -16.67 12.79
C GLU A 45 11.61 -16.25 14.05
N ALA A 46 12.18 -16.44 15.25
CA ALA A 46 11.55 -16.00 16.49
C ALA A 46 11.39 -14.47 16.54
N THR A 47 12.41 -13.72 16.09
CA THR A 47 12.35 -12.26 15.98
C THR A 47 11.22 -11.83 15.05
N GLN A 48 11.10 -12.46 13.88
CA GLN A 48 10.05 -12.13 12.92
C GLN A 48 8.65 -12.47 13.47
N LEU A 49 8.47 -13.60 14.16
CA LEU A 49 7.20 -13.94 14.80
C LEU A 49 6.77 -12.89 15.82
N ILE A 50 7.70 -12.40 16.66
CA ILE A 50 7.41 -11.37 17.66
C ILE A 50 7.05 -10.03 16.99
N GLN A 51 7.81 -9.63 15.97
CA GLN A 51 7.51 -8.42 15.21
C GLN A 51 6.12 -8.49 14.57
N ILE A 52 5.77 -9.62 13.95
CA ILE A 52 4.44 -9.85 13.38
C ILE A 52 3.35 -9.81 14.47
N GLN A 53 3.59 -10.38 15.65
CA GLN A 53 2.66 -10.31 16.77
C GLN A 53 2.37 -8.87 17.19
N THR A 54 3.43 -8.07 17.37
CA THR A 54 3.33 -6.65 17.74
C THR A 54 2.60 -5.86 16.66
N ASP A 55 3.01 -6.00 15.40
CA ASP A 55 2.44 -5.28 14.26
C ASP A 55 0.97 -5.67 14.01
N CYS A 56 0.62 -6.95 14.17
CA CYS A 56 -0.76 -7.42 14.09
C CYS A 56 -1.65 -6.70 15.11
N ALA A 57 -1.18 -6.60 16.36
CA ALA A 57 -1.89 -5.88 17.41
C ALA A 57 -2.05 -4.38 17.07
N GLN A 58 -1.01 -3.73 16.54
CA GLN A 58 -1.09 -2.32 16.12
C GLN A 58 -2.10 -2.12 14.99
N LEU A 59 -2.09 -2.96 13.96
CA LEU A 59 -3.01 -2.87 12.81
C LEU A 59 -4.46 -3.18 13.19
N LEU A 60 -4.68 -4.15 14.09
CA LEU A 60 -6.00 -4.47 14.61
C LEU A 60 -6.58 -3.32 15.43
N ASN A 61 -5.77 -2.75 16.32
CA ASN A 61 -6.19 -1.70 17.24
C ASN A 61 -6.16 -0.29 16.63
N SER A 62 -5.68 -0.13 15.40
CA SER A 62 -5.74 1.13 14.68
C SER A 62 -7.19 1.62 14.58
N LYS A 63 -7.41 2.85 15.06
CA LYS A 63 -8.69 3.57 15.00
C LYS A 63 -8.92 4.26 13.66
N LEU A 64 -7.94 4.20 12.77
CA LEU A 64 -8.00 4.91 11.50
C LEU A 64 -8.85 4.15 10.49
N PRO A 65 -9.53 4.88 9.58
CA PRO A 65 -10.18 4.26 8.44
C PRO A 65 -9.16 3.44 7.63
N PRO A 66 -9.52 2.23 7.21
CA PRO A 66 -8.66 1.42 6.34
C PRO A 66 -8.33 2.14 5.03
N SER A 67 -7.08 2.02 4.62
CA SER A 67 -6.55 2.54 3.36
C SER A 67 -5.94 1.41 2.53
N VAL A 68 -5.63 1.70 1.27
CA VAL A 68 -4.89 0.74 0.41
C VAL A 68 -3.55 0.37 1.05
N ALA A 69 -2.84 1.36 1.60
CA ALA A 69 -1.58 1.14 2.28
C ALA A 69 -1.75 0.20 3.49
N TRP A 70 -2.82 0.37 4.28
CA TRP A 70 -3.15 -0.53 5.38
C TRP A 70 -3.43 -1.96 4.90
N VAL A 71 -4.14 -2.14 3.79
CA VAL A 71 -4.41 -3.47 3.20
C VAL A 71 -3.14 -4.15 2.71
N ILE A 72 -2.27 -3.41 2.03
CA ILE A 72 -0.97 -3.95 1.58
C ILE A 72 -0.15 -4.35 2.81
N ALA A 73 -0.08 -3.53 3.85
CA ALA A 73 0.64 -3.85 5.08
C ALA A 73 0.08 -5.11 5.77
N CYS A 74 -1.24 -5.25 5.85
CA CYS A 74 -1.86 -6.46 6.41
C CYS A 74 -1.58 -7.70 5.55
N SER A 75 -1.66 -7.57 4.22
CA SER A 75 -1.39 -8.67 3.28
C SER A 75 0.06 -9.13 3.39
N GLN A 76 1.01 -8.19 3.39
CA GLN A 76 2.44 -8.47 3.54
C GLN A 76 2.77 -9.08 4.90
N LEU A 77 2.11 -8.65 5.97
CA LEU A 77 2.26 -9.26 7.31
C LEU A 77 1.78 -10.72 7.32
N LEU A 78 0.61 -10.98 6.74
CA LEU A 78 0.07 -12.33 6.61
C LEU A 78 1.00 -13.22 5.76
N GLU A 79 1.51 -12.72 4.66
CA GLU A 79 2.47 -13.44 3.81
C GLU A 79 3.78 -13.73 4.55
N SER A 80 4.29 -12.74 5.26
CA SER A 80 5.51 -12.88 6.07
C SER A 80 5.36 -13.97 7.11
N PHE A 81 4.20 -14.07 7.76
CA PHE A 81 3.90 -15.15 8.70
C PHE A 81 3.93 -16.54 8.03
N HIS A 82 3.31 -16.70 6.85
CA HIS A 82 3.29 -17.99 6.16
C HIS A 82 4.66 -18.41 5.61
N GLY A 83 5.56 -17.45 5.38
CA GLY A 83 6.92 -17.71 4.90
C GLY A 83 7.92 -18.12 5.98
N ILE A 84 7.53 -18.20 7.26
CA ILE A 84 8.45 -18.56 8.36
C ILE A 84 8.66 -20.07 8.40
N GLU A 85 9.89 -20.50 8.17
CA GLU A 85 10.30 -21.91 8.20
C GLU A 85 10.97 -22.26 9.53
N LEU A 86 10.19 -22.79 10.49
CA LEU A 86 10.72 -23.17 11.82
C LEU A 86 11.78 -24.28 11.79
N SER A 87 11.89 -25.03 10.68
CA SER A 87 12.94 -26.03 10.48
C SER A 87 14.34 -25.42 10.48
N GLU A 88 14.49 -24.15 10.11
CA GLU A 88 15.76 -23.44 10.08
C GLU A 88 16.32 -23.15 11.49
N ILE A 89 15.46 -23.15 12.52
CA ILE A 89 15.89 -23.04 13.92
C ILE A 89 16.62 -24.31 14.31
N ARG A 90 17.93 -24.22 14.55
CA ARG A 90 18.81 -25.38 14.81
C ARG A 90 18.69 -25.94 16.22
N VAL A 91 18.44 -25.10 17.22
CA VAL A 91 18.35 -25.53 18.62
C VAL A 91 16.94 -26.06 18.90
N PRO A 92 16.76 -27.34 19.27
CA PRO A 92 15.44 -27.94 19.44
C PRO A 92 14.54 -27.21 20.44
N GLY A 93 15.06 -26.85 21.62
CA GLY A 93 14.32 -26.08 22.62
C GLY A 93 13.82 -24.72 22.11
N SER A 94 14.66 -23.98 21.38
CA SER A 94 14.26 -22.73 20.71
C SER A 94 13.17 -22.97 19.66
N ARG A 95 13.28 -24.05 18.88
CA ARG A 95 12.27 -24.41 17.87
C ARG A 95 10.93 -24.73 18.52
N VAL A 96 10.92 -25.42 19.67
CA VAL A 96 9.70 -25.71 20.43
C VAL A 96 9.03 -24.41 20.86
N LEU A 97 9.77 -23.49 21.48
CA LEU A 97 9.25 -22.20 21.92
C LEU A 97 8.73 -21.34 20.76
N ALA A 98 9.49 -21.25 19.66
CA ALA A 98 9.03 -20.56 18.45
C ALA A 98 7.77 -21.23 17.86
N GLY A 99 7.65 -22.56 17.92
CA GLY A 99 6.47 -23.30 17.51
C GLY A 99 5.24 -23.02 18.40
N HIS A 100 5.42 -22.78 19.69
CA HIS A 100 4.34 -22.30 20.55
C HIS A 100 3.89 -20.89 20.13
N LEU A 101 4.82 -19.96 19.97
CA LEU A 101 4.52 -18.61 19.53
C LEU A 101 3.83 -18.59 18.16
N HIS A 102 4.32 -19.38 17.19
CA HIS A 102 3.71 -19.50 15.87
C HIS A 102 2.24 -19.96 15.95
N ARG A 103 1.92 -20.93 16.82
CA ARG A 103 0.54 -21.40 17.03
C ARG A 103 -0.35 -20.32 17.65
N GLU A 104 0.14 -19.64 18.69
CA GLU A 104 -0.59 -18.53 19.31
C GLU A 104 -0.87 -17.41 18.31
N LEU A 105 0.16 -17.03 17.53
CA LEU A 105 0.06 -16.01 16.52
C LEU A 105 -0.88 -16.41 15.37
N SER A 106 -0.87 -17.67 14.95
CA SER A 106 -1.83 -18.17 13.96
C SER A 106 -3.28 -17.90 14.37
N ALA A 107 -3.61 -18.04 15.66
CA ALA A 107 -4.94 -17.71 16.18
C ALA A 107 -5.16 -16.19 16.23
N ALA A 108 -4.16 -15.42 16.65
CA ALA A 108 -4.21 -13.96 16.73
C ALA A 108 -4.34 -13.27 15.35
N LEU A 109 -3.93 -13.94 14.26
CA LEU A 109 -4.10 -13.44 12.88
C LEU A 109 -5.51 -13.64 12.32
N ILE A 110 -6.35 -14.50 12.92
CA ILE A 110 -7.72 -14.75 12.45
C ILE A 110 -8.56 -13.45 12.47
N PRO A 111 -8.60 -12.66 13.56
CA PRO A 111 -9.28 -11.35 13.55
C PRO A 111 -8.77 -10.41 12.46
N LEU A 112 -7.47 -10.41 12.19
CA LEU A 112 -6.88 -9.54 11.16
C LEU A 112 -7.38 -9.93 9.77
N ARG A 113 -7.38 -11.24 9.45
CA ARG A 113 -7.95 -11.77 8.20
C ARG A 113 -9.42 -11.41 8.03
N LYS A 114 -10.21 -11.52 9.12
CA LYS A 114 -11.63 -11.13 9.11
C LYS A 114 -11.81 -9.64 8.85
N LYS A 115 -11.06 -8.78 9.54
CA LYS A 115 -11.08 -7.33 9.33
C LYS A 115 -10.69 -6.97 7.89
N LEU A 116 -9.63 -7.60 7.36
CA LEU A 116 -9.17 -7.40 6.00
C LEU A 116 -10.24 -7.78 4.95
N ALA A 117 -10.87 -8.94 5.10
CA ALA A 117 -11.97 -9.37 4.25
C ALA A 117 -13.20 -8.45 4.34
N GLN A 118 -13.53 -7.97 5.56
CA GLN A 118 -14.65 -7.04 5.76
C GLN A 118 -14.40 -5.69 5.08
N VAL A 119 -13.17 -5.20 5.09
CA VAL A 119 -12.79 -3.93 4.48
C VAL A 119 -12.76 -4.03 2.94
N GLY A 120 -12.31 -5.16 2.41
CA GLY A 120 -12.27 -5.46 0.97
C GLY A 120 -13.57 -5.99 0.38
N ARG A 121 -14.68 -5.96 1.13
CA ARG A 121 -16.00 -6.40 0.64
C ARG A 121 -16.48 -5.54 -0.52
N GLU A 122 -17.41 -6.06 -1.30
CA GLU A 122 -18.08 -5.32 -2.37
C GLU A 122 -18.70 -4.02 -1.83
N ASN A 123 -18.44 -2.89 -2.52
CA ASN A 123 -18.84 -1.55 -2.09
C ASN A 123 -18.40 -1.23 -0.64
N GLY A 124 -17.26 -1.78 -0.24
CA GLY A 124 -16.65 -1.54 1.05
C GLY A 124 -15.92 -0.20 1.11
N PRO A 125 -15.51 0.23 2.32
CA PRO A 125 -14.86 1.52 2.55
C PRO A 125 -13.56 1.70 1.76
N LEU A 126 -12.92 0.59 1.39
CA LEU A 126 -11.68 0.64 0.62
C LEU A 126 -11.93 0.84 -0.88
N ALA A 127 -12.96 0.20 -1.43
CA ALA A 127 -13.38 0.42 -2.81
C ALA A 127 -13.83 1.87 -3.00
N GLU A 128 -14.60 2.41 -2.04
CA GLU A 128 -15.01 3.83 -2.00
C GLU A 128 -13.80 4.76 -1.95
N ARG A 129 -12.86 4.54 -1.01
CA ARG A 129 -11.64 5.35 -0.90
C ARG A 129 -10.80 5.29 -2.18
N CYS A 130 -10.63 4.11 -2.77
CA CYS A 130 -9.88 3.93 -4.00
C CYS A 130 -10.56 4.64 -5.17
N ALA A 131 -11.89 4.57 -5.27
CA ALA A 131 -12.67 5.30 -6.27
C ALA A 131 -12.58 6.82 -6.07
N GLN A 132 -12.61 7.30 -4.83
CA GLN A 132 -12.48 8.70 -4.48
C GLN A 132 -11.11 9.27 -4.91
N THR A 133 -10.01 8.62 -4.53
CA THR A 133 -8.68 9.07 -4.93
C THR A 133 -8.44 8.90 -6.44
N ALA A 134 -9.07 7.92 -7.07
CA ALA A 134 -9.05 7.75 -8.53
C ALA A 134 -9.82 8.85 -9.25
N GLY A 135 -10.96 9.30 -8.70
CA GLY A 135 -11.76 10.38 -9.25
C GLY A 135 -11.00 11.70 -9.32
N VAL A 136 -10.13 11.98 -8.33
CA VAL A 136 -9.22 13.14 -8.35
C VAL A 136 -8.30 13.12 -9.58
N LEU A 137 -7.68 11.97 -9.90
CA LEU A 137 -6.85 11.84 -11.10
C LEU A 137 -7.66 11.83 -12.38
N THR A 138 -8.84 11.21 -12.35
CA THR A 138 -9.74 11.12 -13.50
C THR A 138 -10.19 12.50 -13.96
N ALA A 139 -10.54 13.38 -13.03
CA ALA A 139 -10.90 14.76 -13.35
C ALA A 139 -9.82 15.48 -14.16
N ALA A 140 -8.55 15.26 -13.84
CA ALA A 140 -7.43 15.85 -14.58
C ALA A 140 -7.13 15.09 -15.89
N ALA A 141 -7.13 13.76 -15.84
CA ALA A 141 -6.77 12.90 -16.98
C ALA A 141 -7.77 13.02 -18.14
N ILE A 142 -9.07 13.05 -17.85
CA ILE A 142 -10.11 13.09 -18.88
C ILE A 142 -10.10 14.37 -19.74
N GLN A 143 -9.42 15.42 -19.26
CA GLN A 143 -9.24 16.67 -20.02
C GLN A 143 -8.29 16.50 -21.22
N GLN A 144 -7.54 15.38 -21.30
CA GLN A 144 -6.61 15.15 -22.41
C GLN A 144 -7.36 14.85 -23.71
N PRO A 145 -6.83 15.28 -24.87
CA PRO A 145 -7.52 15.14 -26.16
C PRO A 145 -7.92 13.71 -26.51
N GLN A 146 -7.12 12.70 -26.13
CA GLN A 146 -7.44 11.31 -26.43
C GLN A 146 -8.74 10.81 -25.75
N HIS A 147 -9.20 11.48 -24.68
CA HIS A 147 -10.42 11.12 -23.95
C HIS A 147 -11.62 12.01 -24.31
N ALA A 148 -11.54 12.83 -25.38
CA ALA A 148 -12.60 13.77 -25.77
C ALA A 148 -13.98 13.10 -25.96
N ALA A 149 -14.00 11.87 -26.50
CA ALA A 149 -15.23 11.11 -26.68
C ALA A 149 -15.87 10.71 -25.34
N LEU A 150 -15.06 10.32 -24.35
CA LEU A 150 -15.52 9.97 -23.01
C LEU A 150 -15.98 11.23 -22.26
N LEU A 151 -15.22 12.33 -22.37
CA LEU A 151 -15.60 13.62 -21.81
C LEU A 151 -16.97 14.08 -22.32
N ALA A 152 -17.27 13.89 -23.61
CA ALA A 152 -18.55 14.28 -24.21
C ALA A 152 -19.75 13.49 -23.68
N GLN A 153 -19.54 12.28 -23.14
CA GLN A 153 -20.60 11.44 -22.57
C GLN A 153 -20.96 11.84 -21.13
N LEU A 154 -20.12 12.62 -20.45
CA LEU A 154 -20.37 13.05 -19.08
C LEU A 154 -21.54 14.06 -18.97
N PRO A 155 -22.23 14.10 -17.81
CA PRO A 155 -23.26 15.10 -17.52
C PRO A 155 -22.77 16.54 -17.77
N SER A 156 -23.66 17.41 -18.26
CA SER A 156 -23.30 18.80 -18.59
C SER A 156 -22.73 19.57 -17.39
N SER A 157 -23.29 19.37 -16.20
CA SER A 157 -22.79 19.97 -14.95
C SER A 157 -21.33 19.59 -14.66
N LEU A 158 -20.98 18.31 -14.83
CA LEU A 158 -19.63 17.80 -14.61
C LEU A 158 -18.67 18.33 -15.70
N ARG A 159 -19.11 18.40 -16.96
CA ARG A 159 -18.34 19.00 -18.05
C ARG A 159 -18.06 20.48 -17.82
N GLU A 160 -19.02 21.25 -17.31
CA GLU A 160 -18.83 22.66 -16.97
C GLU A 160 -17.80 22.84 -15.83
N GLN A 161 -17.87 22.00 -14.80
CA GLN A 161 -16.88 22.01 -13.71
C GLN A 161 -15.46 21.67 -14.23
N LEU A 162 -15.35 20.63 -15.07
CA LEU A 162 -14.09 20.25 -15.72
C LEU A 162 -13.54 21.36 -16.62
N GLY A 163 -14.41 22.08 -17.35
CA GLY A 163 -14.00 23.23 -18.17
C GLY A 163 -13.40 24.36 -17.32
N LYS A 164 -13.97 24.64 -16.14
CA LYS A 164 -13.41 25.62 -15.19
C LYS A 164 -12.04 25.17 -14.67
N LEU A 165 -11.88 23.89 -14.32
CA LEU A 165 -10.59 23.34 -13.90
C LEU A 165 -9.53 23.43 -15.02
N ALA A 166 -9.90 23.07 -16.24
CA ALA A 166 -9.01 23.13 -17.40
C ALA A 166 -8.54 24.56 -17.73
N SER A 167 -9.36 25.57 -17.42
CA SER A 167 -8.97 26.98 -17.55
C SER A 167 -8.02 27.48 -16.46
N SER A 168 -7.86 26.71 -15.37
CA SER A 168 -7.11 27.09 -14.18
C SER A 168 -5.65 26.59 -14.23
N LEU A 169 -5.44 25.28 -14.39
CA LEU A 169 -4.12 24.67 -14.56
C LEU A 169 -4.17 23.62 -15.67
N SER A 170 -3.03 23.33 -16.30
CA SER A 170 -2.95 22.22 -17.26
C SER A 170 -3.20 20.87 -16.57
N SER A 171 -3.76 19.90 -17.30
CA SER A 171 -4.02 18.55 -16.78
C SER A 171 -2.75 17.87 -16.23
N GLN A 172 -1.60 18.10 -16.86
CA GLN A 172 -0.30 17.59 -16.40
C GLN A 172 0.09 18.17 -15.04
N LEU A 173 -0.07 19.48 -14.83
CA LEU A 173 0.22 20.12 -13.54
C LEU A 173 -0.79 19.69 -12.47
N GLN A 174 -2.06 19.51 -12.84
CA GLN A 174 -3.08 18.96 -11.95
C GLN A 174 -2.69 17.55 -11.47
N ILE A 175 -2.39 16.62 -12.38
CA ILE A 175 -2.00 15.25 -12.02
C ILE A 175 -0.73 15.27 -11.15
N ALA A 176 0.32 15.93 -11.61
CA ALA A 176 1.60 16.01 -10.91
C ALA A 176 1.47 16.56 -9.48
N GLY A 177 0.60 17.57 -9.29
CA GLY A 177 0.30 18.16 -7.98
C GLY A 177 -0.61 17.29 -7.09
N MET A 178 -1.45 16.43 -7.68
CA MET A 178 -2.36 15.56 -6.91
C MET A 178 -1.73 14.23 -6.48
N LEU A 179 -0.70 13.74 -7.17
CA LEU A 179 -0.02 12.50 -6.79
C LEU A 179 0.47 12.49 -5.31
N PRO A 180 1.09 13.56 -4.77
CA PRO A 180 1.48 13.60 -3.36
C PRO A 180 0.31 13.66 -2.37
N LEU A 181 -0.82 14.24 -2.78
CA LEU A 181 -2.06 14.22 -1.99
C LEU A 181 -2.61 12.79 -1.90
N ILE A 182 -2.65 12.06 -3.00
CA ILE A 182 -3.12 10.67 -3.03
C ILE A 182 -2.20 9.79 -2.17
N ASP A 183 -0.88 9.98 -2.30
CA ASP A 183 0.10 9.30 -1.46
C ASP A 183 -0.13 9.61 0.04
N HIS A 184 -0.42 10.86 0.37
CA HIS A 184 -0.78 11.26 1.73
C HIS A 184 -2.07 10.58 2.20
N LEU A 185 -3.16 10.63 1.44
CA LEU A 185 -4.46 10.06 1.83
C LEU A 185 -4.44 8.54 2.01
N HIS A 186 -3.55 7.83 1.32
CA HIS A 186 -3.37 6.40 1.51
C HIS A 186 -2.44 6.06 2.67
N TRP A 187 -1.41 6.87 2.92
CA TRP A 187 -0.41 6.57 3.97
C TRP A 187 -0.72 7.19 5.33
N GLN A 188 -1.56 8.22 5.39
CA GLN A 188 -1.83 8.98 6.60
C GLN A 188 -2.23 8.07 7.77
N GLY A 189 -1.43 8.17 8.85
CA GLY A 189 -1.68 7.47 10.10
C GLY A 189 -1.34 5.97 10.11
N LEU A 190 -0.77 5.42 9.04
CA LEU A 190 -0.21 4.07 9.09
C LEU A 190 0.91 4.01 10.16
N PRO A 191 0.86 3.06 11.11
CA PRO A 191 1.91 2.92 12.12
C PRO A 191 3.23 2.45 11.49
N SER A 192 4.34 2.70 12.20
CA SER A 192 5.63 2.08 11.91
C SER A 192 5.56 0.60 12.31
N LEU A 193 5.90 -0.28 11.37
CA LEU A 193 5.76 -1.73 11.50
C LEU A 193 7.13 -2.37 11.52
N ASP A 194 7.48 -3.04 12.61
CA ASP A 194 8.83 -3.62 12.79
C ASP A 194 9.09 -4.79 11.83
N SER A 195 8.05 -5.53 11.44
CA SER A 195 8.11 -6.60 10.44
C SER A 195 8.24 -6.07 9.00
N GLN A 196 8.03 -4.77 8.78
CA GLN A 196 8.04 -4.14 7.46
C GLN A 196 8.82 -2.81 7.48
N PRO A 197 10.11 -2.82 7.87
CA PRO A 197 10.90 -1.60 8.08
C PRO A 197 11.16 -0.81 6.79
N GLU A 198 10.89 -1.37 5.61
CA GLU A 198 10.93 -0.64 4.34
C GLU A 198 9.92 0.51 4.26
N TRP A 199 8.80 0.41 4.97
CA TRP A 199 7.73 1.42 4.95
C TRP A 199 8.18 2.75 5.57
N ASP A 200 9.03 2.69 6.60
CA ASP A 200 9.56 3.87 7.29
C ASP A 200 10.70 4.57 6.52
N ARG A 201 11.23 3.93 5.48
CA ARG A 201 12.30 4.53 4.66
C ARG A 201 11.78 5.58 3.68
N ARG A 202 10.46 5.60 3.46
CA ARG A 202 9.84 6.64 2.65
C ARG A 202 9.73 7.93 3.47
N PRO A 203 10.10 9.10 2.94
CA PRO A 203 9.97 10.37 3.65
C PRO A 203 8.51 10.65 4.03
N ARG A 204 8.15 10.38 5.30
CA ARG A 204 6.83 10.52 5.96
C ARG A 204 5.69 10.97 5.02
N PRO A 205 5.23 10.09 4.11
CA PRO A 205 4.25 10.50 3.11
C PRO A 205 2.88 10.85 3.73
N GLY A 206 2.61 10.34 4.94
CA GLY A 206 1.45 10.71 5.75
C GLY A 206 1.55 12.05 6.51
N ASP A 207 2.67 12.78 6.43
CA ASP A 207 2.82 14.07 7.12
C ASP A 207 2.19 15.22 6.33
N ALA A 208 1.26 15.93 6.99
CA ALA A 208 0.58 17.10 6.45
C ALA A 208 1.51 18.32 6.36
N ALA A 209 2.47 18.47 7.28
CA ALA A 209 3.38 19.63 7.37
C ALA A 209 4.35 19.75 6.16
N GLY A 210 4.40 18.73 5.30
CA GLY A 210 5.17 18.72 4.06
C GLY A 210 4.33 18.55 2.79
N LEU A 211 3.00 18.44 2.88
CA LEU A 211 2.18 18.07 1.72
C LEU A 211 2.28 19.09 0.59
N LYS A 212 2.01 20.38 0.84
CA LYS A 212 2.08 21.43 -0.19
C LYS A 212 3.45 21.49 -0.88
N ARG A 213 4.53 21.39 -0.10
CA ARG A 213 5.90 21.33 -0.62
C ARG A 213 6.12 20.14 -1.55
N ARG A 214 5.57 18.96 -1.21
CA ARG A 214 5.63 17.78 -2.09
C ARG A 214 4.78 17.94 -3.34
N GLN A 215 3.59 18.55 -3.25
CA GLN A 215 2.75 18.85 -4.42
C GLN A 215 3.49 19.75 -5.41
N LEU A 216 4.16 20.79 -4.93
CA LEU A 216 5.01 21.66 -5.78
C LEU A 216 6.23 20.94 -6.33
N ALA A 217 6.92 20.13 -5.52
CA ALA A 217 8.04 19.34 -6.02
C ALA A 217 7.62 18.37 -7.14
N GLY A 218 6.35 17.94 -7.15
CA GLY A 218 5.79 17.08 -8.19
C GLY A 218 5.68 17.75 -9.56
N THR A 219 5.52 19.08 -9.63
CA THR A 219 5.27 19.80 -10.88
C THR A 219 6.53 20.13 -11.70
N ASN A 220 7.72 19.87 -11.15
CA ASN A 220 9.02 20.25 -11.74
C ASN A 220 9.17 21.76 -12.04
N LEU A 221 8.39 22.62 -11.39
CA LEU A 221 8.55 24.06 -11.48
C LEU A 221 9.78 24.51 -10.67
N GLU A 222 10.46 25.55 -11.16
CA GLU A 222 11.59 26.13 -10.43
C GLU A 222 11.09 26.77 -9.13
N ALA A 223 11.69 26.39 -8.01
CA ALA A 223 11.29 26.87 -6.70
C ALA A 223 11.51 28.39 -6.58
N GLY A 224 10.46 29.14 -6.24
CA GLY A 224 10.50 30.59 -6.11
C GLY A 224 10.23 31.35 -7.42
N SER A 225 10.01 30.65 -8.54
CA SER A 225 9.47 31.24 -9.77
C SER A 225 8.05 31.78 -9.55
N LEU A 226 7.65 32.77 -10.36
CA LEU A 226 6.28 33.31 -10.35
C LEU A 226 5.26 32.19 -10.58
N GLU A 227 5.56 31.29 -11.53
CA GLU A 227 4.77 30.13 -11.87
C GLU A 227 4.60 29.20 -10.66
N SER A 228 5.66 28.92 -9.90
CA SER A 228 5.58 28.09 -8.70
C SER A 228 4.70 28.71 -7.60
N ILE A 229 4.78 30.03 -7.40
CA ILE A 229 4.00 30.77 -6.41
C ILE A 229 2.52 30.77 -6.79
N VAL A 230 2.21 30.99 -8.07
CA VAL A 230 0.84 30.95 -8.58
C VAL A 230 0.25 29.55 -8.41
N VAL A 231 0.97 28.52 -8.84
CA VAL A 231 0.53 27.11 -8.70
C VAL A 231 0.34 26.71 -7.24
N GLU A 232 1.23 27.13 -6.34
CA GLU A 232 1.09 26.90 -4.89
C GLU A 232 -0.21 27.45 -4.34
N SER A 233 -0.58 28.68 -4.75
CA SER A 233 -1.80 29.34 -4.32
C SER A 233 -3.05 28.59 -4.82
N MET A 234 -2.99 28.03 -6.02
CA MET A 234 -4.10 27.31 -6.65
C MET A 234 -4.31 25.91 -6.07
N PHE A 235 -3.27 25.22 -5.60
CA PHE A 235 -3.41 23.84 -5.12
C PHE A 235 -4.36 23.66 -3.95
N THR A 236 -4.52 24.67 -3.09
CA THR A 236 -5.47 24.58 -1.97
C THR A 236 -6.90 24.49 -2.50
N GLN A 237 -7.28 25.40 -3.40
CA GLN A 237 -8.60 25.43 -4.02
C GLN A 237 -8.85 24.21 -4.93
N LEU A 238 -7.85 23.82 -5.73
CA LEU A 238 -7.95 22.67 -6.62
C LEU A 238 -8.12 21.35 -5.86
N THR A 239 -7.45 21.19 -4.72
CA THR A 239 -7.56 19.99 -3.89
C THR A 239 -9.01 19.78 -3.43
N GLU A 240 -9.64 20.82 -2.88
CA GLU A 240 -11.02 20.76 -2.41
C GLU A 240 -11.99 20.46 -3.56
N GLN A 241 -11.87 21.18 -4.68
CA GLN A 241 -12.72 20.99 -5.85
C GLN A 241 -12.60 19.58 -6.44
N LEU A 242 -11.38 19.06 -6.58
CA LEU A 242 -11.17 17.72 -7.14
C LEU A 242 -11.69 16.61 -6.22
N LEU A 243 -11.56 16.78 -4.90
CA LEU A 243 -12.11 15.84 -3.93
C LEU A 243 -13.65 15.83 -3.98
N GLU A 244 -14.30 17.00 -4.06
CA GLU A 244 -15.75 17.11 -4.21
C GLU A 244 -16.26 16.52 -5.54
N MET A 245 -15.52 16.74 -6.63
CA MET A 245 -15.87 16.21 -7.95
C MET A 245 -15.68 14.69 -8.03
N SER A 246 -14.77 14.11 -7.25
CA SER A 246 -14.42 12.69 -7.32
C SER A 246 -15.63 11.76 -7.15
N GLU A 247 -16.58 12.13 -6.30
CA GLU A 247 -17.79 11.36 -6.02
C GLU A 247 -18.73 11.29 -7.24
N GLN A 248 -18.72 12.32 -8.09
CA GLN A 248 -19.59 12.42 -9.25
C GLN A 248 -19.17 11.48 -10.40
N PHE A 249 -17.90 11.04 -10.43
CA PHE A 249 -17.41 10.15 -11.49
C PHE A 249 -17.89 8.70 -11.34
N HIS A 250 -18.34 8.28 -10.16
CA HIS A 250 -18.69 6.88 -9.92
C HIS A 250 -19.76 6.34 -10.89
N HIS A 251 -20.66 7.21 -11.37
CA HIS A 251 -21.70 6.88 -12.34
C HIS A 251 -21.49 7.50 -13.72
N GLY A 252 -20.30 8.06 -13.99
CA GLY A 252 -20.04 8.81 -15.23
C GLY A 252 -19.86 7.93 -16.47
N ALA A 253 -19.43 6.68 -16.33
CA ALA A 253 -19.19 5.76 -17.43
C ALA A 253 -19.26 4.28 -16.97
N PRO A 254 -19.43 3.32 -17.91
CA PRO A 254 -19.43 1.89 -17.59
C PRO A 254 -18.03 1.40 -17.17
N PRO A 255 -17.94 0.29 -16.40
CA PRO A 255 -16.65 -0.32 -16.03
C PRO A 255 -15.75 -0.63 -17.23
N VAL A 256 -14.44 -0.56 -17.01
CA VAL A 256 -13.40 -0.79 -18.02
C VAL A 256 -12.61 -2.04 -17.65
N THR A 257 -12.40 -2.91 -18.64
CA THR A 257 -11.63 -4.14 -18.46
C THR A 257 -10.13 -3.85 -18.59
N VAL A 258 -9.37 -4.23 -17.56
CA VAL A 258 -7.91 -4.14 -17.55
C VAL A 258 -7.31 -5.53 -17.50
N SER A 259 -6.45 -5.84 -18.48
CA SER A 259 -5.73 -7.10 -18.57
C SER A 259 -4.30 -6.95 -18.06
N ARG A 260 -3.84 -7.92 -17.26
CA ARG A 260 -2.48 -7.96 -16.70
C ARG A 260 -1.93 -9.38 -16.80
N PRO A 261 -0.62 -9.59 -17.05
CA PRO A 261 -0.06 -10.93 -17.10
C PRO A 261 -0.27 -11.67 -15.77
N LEU A 262 -0.67 -12.94 -15.85
CA LEU A 262 -0.98 -13.78 -14.69
C LEU A 262 0.27 -14.08 -13.88
N HIS A 263 1.39 -14.30 -14.56
CA HIS A 263 2.68 -14.69 -13.95
C HIS A 263 3.56 -13.51 -13.53
N ARG A 264 2.99 -12.32 -13.27
CA ARG A 264 3.77 -11.21 -12.72
C ARG A 264 4.44 -11.64 -11.42
N GLY A 265 5.76 -11.48 -11.36
CA GLY A 265 6.53 -11.77 -10.16
C GLY A 265 6.19 -10.79 -9.06
N ARG A 266 5.90 -11.28 -7.86
CA ARG A 266 5.84 -10.43 -6.66
C ARG A 266 7.20 -9.80 -6.42
N HIS A 267 7.20 -8.58 -5.88
CA HIS A 267 8.45 -7.93 -5.51
C HIS A 267 9.17 -8.71 -4.41
N SER A 268 10.43 -9.05 -4.66
CA SER A 268 11.33 -9.56 -3.63
C SER A 268 11.47 -8.56 -2.48
N GLN A 269 11.83 -9.02 -1.28
CA GLN A 269 12.06 -8.11 -0.15
C GLN A 269 13.12 -7.03 -0.50
N ARG A 270 14.16 -7.39 -1.25
CA ARG A 270 15.17 -6.43 -1.74
C ARG A 270 14.56 -5.37 -2.66
N THR A 271 13.68 -5.78 -3.58
CA THR A 271 13.01 -4.86 -4.51
C THR A 271 12.07 -3.93 -3.77
N ARG A 272 11.24 -4.46 -2.85
CA ARG A 272 10.37 -3.64 -1.99
C ARG A 272 11.16 -2.61 -1.18
N ASN A 273 12.25 -3.03 -0.54
CA ASN A 273 13.16 -2.16 0.20
C ASN A 273 13.67 -0.97 -0.63
N MET A 274 13.91 -1.18 -1.93
CA MET A 274 14.32 -0.12 -2.85
C MET A 274 13.12 0.73 -3.28
N MET A 275 12.02 0.10 -3.71
CA MET A 275 10.84 0.80 -4.19
C MET A 275 10.22 1.73 -3.15
N PHE A 276 10.01 1.26 -1.92
CA PHE A 276 9.44 2.11 -0.88
C PHE A 276 10.34 3.30 -0.52
N ARG A 277 11.63 3.24 -0.87
CA ARG A 277 12.56 4.35 -0.67
C ARG A 277 12.51 5.39 -1.81
N ILE A 278 12.38 4.95 -3.07
CA ILE A 278 12.63 5.83 -4.23
C ILE A 278 11.52 5.88 -5.28
N ALA A 279 10.63 4.89 -5.33
CA ALA A 279 9.62 4.78 -6.37
C ALA A 279 8.39 5.65 -6.07
N LYS A 280 7.75 6.15 -7.13
CA LYS A 280 6.39 6.69 -7.06
C LYS A 280 5.42 5.52 -7.17
N ILE A 281 4.53 5.38 -6.19
CA ILE A 281 3.63 4.22 -6.10
C ILE A 281 2.26 4.57 -6.66
N ASP A 282 1.76 3.72 -7.55
CA ASP A 282 0.35 3.70 -7.94
C ASP A 282 -0.45 2.91 -6.89
N TRP A 283 -1.20 3.62 -6.05
CA TRP A 283 -2.06 3.02 -5.04
C TRP A 283 -3.27 2.30 -5.63
N HIS A 284 -3.78 2.74 -6.77
CA HIS A 284 -4.93 2.14 -7.43
C HIS A 284 -4.56 0.77 -7.97
N LEU A 285 -3.50 0.68 -8.77
CA LEU A 285 -2.99 -0.59 -9.29
C LEU A 285 -2.54 -1.52 -8.17
N SER A 286 -1.85 -0.99 -7.15
CA SER A 286 -1.41 -1.79 -6.01
C SER A 286 -2.58 -2.42 -5.26
N PHE A 287 -3.72 -1.72 -5.14
CA PHE A 287 -4.91 -2.29 -4.51
C PHE A 287 -5.47 -3.46 -5.32
N VAL A 288 -5.59 -3.31 -6.65
CA VAL A 288 -6.05 -4.40 -7.52
C VAL A 288 -5.18 -5.65 -7.32
N ASP A 289 -3.87 -5.42 -7.27
CA ASP A 289 -2.85 -6.46 -7.16
C ASP A 289 -2.89 -7.23 -5.83
N THR A 290 -3.42 -6.63 -4.77
CA THR A 290 -3.56 -7.34 -3.48
C THR A 290 -4.56 -8.49 -3.53
N GLY A 291 -5.47 -8.51 -4.49
CA GLY A 291 -6.59 -9.45 -4.54
C GLY A 291 -7.70 -9.18 -3.51
N TYR A 292 -7.53 -8.17 -2.64
CA TYR A 292 -8.57 -7.70 -1.72
C TYR A 292 -9.53 -6.69 -2.35
N ALA A 293 -9.36 -6.40 -3.63
CA ALA A 293 -10.33 -5.68 -4.43
C ALA A 293 -11.43 -6.63 -4.94
N ALA A 294 -12.02 -7.41 -4.03
CA ALA A 294 -13.03 -8.42 -4.36
C ALA A 294 -14.33 -7.80 -4.93
N CYS A 295 -14.52 -6.50 -4.71
CA CYS A 295 -15.54 -5.68 -5.38
C CYS A 295 -15.38 -5.60 -6.91
N TRP A 296 -14.22 -5.95 -7.46
CA TRP A 296 -13.92 -5.85 -8.88
C TRP A 296 -13.87 -7.26 -9.47
N ASN A 297 -14.67 -7.46 -10.53
CA ASN A 297 -14.82 -8.76 -11.16
C ASN A 297 -13.50 -9.17 -11.81
N THR A 298 -12.78 -10.08 -11.16
CA THR A 298 -11.47 -10.56 -11.61
C THR A 298 -11.56 -12.01 -12.02
N ARG A 299 -11.09 -12.31 -13.23
CA ARG A 299 -11.12 -13.63 -13.84
C ARG A 299 -9.81 -13.92 -14.56
N ILE A 300 -9.53 -15.20 -14.77
CA ILE A 300 -8.35 -15.64 -15.52
C ILE A 300 -8.80 -15.95 -16.95
N GLU A 301 -8.17 -15.29 -17.93
CA GLU A 301 -8.39 -15.53 -19.35
C GLU A 301 -7.04 -15.82 -20.01
N GLY A 302 -6.80 -17.10 -20.35
CA GLY A 302 -5.50 -17.54 -20.84
C GLY A 302 -4.39 -17.30 -19.81
N ASP A 303 -3.31 -16.62 -20.21
CA ASP A 303 -2.19 -16.25 -19.34
C ASP A 303 -2.33 -14.84 -18.73
N HIS A 304 -3.57 -14.34 -18.64
CA HIS A 304 -3.87 -13.02 -18.13
C HIS A 304 -4.88 -13.06 -16.99
N MET A 305 -4.65 -12.19 -16.01
CA MET A 305 -5.62 -11.78 -15.02
C MET A 305 -6.37 -10.56 -15.55
N VAL A 306 -7.66 -10.75 -15.81
CA VAL A 306 -8.55 -9.74 -16.38
C VAL A 306 -9.47 -9.24 -15.27
N THR A 307 -9.46 -7.92 -15.02
CA THR A 307 -10.29 -7.29 -13.98
C THR A 307 -11.16 -6.20 -14.59
N ASP A 308 -12.46 -6.25 -14.29
CA ASP A 308 -13.38 -5.16 -14.60
C ASP A 308 -13.30 -4.11 -13.48
N LEU A 309 -12.70 -2.96 -13.80
CA LEU A 309 -12.50 -1.85 -12.88
C LEU A 309 -13.56 -0.76 -13.10
N PRO A 310 -13.95 -0.01 -12.05
CA PRO A 310 -14.62 1.26 -12.25
C PRO A 310 -13.78 2.13 -13.20
N TRP A 311 -14.40 2.76 -14.18
CA TRP A 311 -13.69 3.47 -15.24
C TRP A 311 -12.76 4.57 -14.72
N GLN A 312 -13.13 5.25 -13.63
CA GLN A 312 -12.29 6.23 -12.96
C GLN A 312 -11.02 5.60 -12.38
N VAL A 313 -11.08 4.36 -11.89
CA VAL A 313 -9.92 3.62 -11.41
C VAL A 313 -9.02 3.24 -12.59
N ALA A 314 -9.60 2.78 -13.71
CA ALA A 314 -8.82 2.48 -14.91
C ALA A 314 -8.11 3.75 -15.46
N MET A 315 -8.82 4.89 -15.48
CA MET A 315 -8.27 6.19 -15.87
C MET A 315 -7.15 6.67 -14.95
N ALA A 316 -7.30 6.47 -13.64
CA ALA A 316 -6.26 6.78 -12.67
C ALA A 316 -5.02 5.92 -12.90
N VAL A 317 -5.18 4.61 -13.15
CA VAL A 317 -4.06 3.70 -13.46
C VAL A 317 -3.34 4.12 -14.74
N GLU A 318 -4.07 4.46 -15.81
CA GLU A 318 -3.48 4.99 -17.05
C GLU A 318 -2.70 6.30 -16.80
N ALA A 319 -3.29 7.22 -16.03
CA ALA A 319 -2.64 8.48 -15.68
C ALA A 319 -1.38 8.27 -14.82
N CYS A 320 -1.41 7.33 -13.87
CA CYS A 320 -0.28 6.94 -13.05
C CYS A 320 0.85 6.33 -13.89
N ASP A 321 0.53 5.42 -14.82
CA ASP A 321 1.49 4.81 -15.75
C ASP A 321 2.19 5.87 -16.61
N ALA A 322 1.43 6.82 -17.16
CA ALA A 322 1.99 7.94 -17.93
C ALA A 322 2.94 8.82 -17.11
N HIS A 323 2.84 8.82 -15.78
CA HIS A 323 3.72 9.53 -14.86
C HIS A 323 4.82 8.65 -14.25
N GLY A 324 4.97 7.40 -14.74
CA GLY A 324 5.99 6.45 -14.33
C GLY A 324 5.79 5.90 -12.91
N LEU A 325 4.53 5.83 -12.45
CA LEU A 325 4.20 5.18 -11.19
C LEU A 325 4.11 3.67 -11.39
N VAL A 326 4.45 2.93 -10.35
CA VAL A 326 4.51 1.45 -10.39
C VAL A 326 3.68 0.83 -9.27
N SER A 327 3.27 -0.42 -9.46
CA SER A 327 2.65 -1.21 -8.39
C SER A 327 3.62 -1.45 -7.25
N ALA A 328 3.16 -1.26 -6.01
CA ALA A 328 3.89 -1.58 -4.78
C ALA A 328 4.06 -3.09 -4.56
N CYS A 329 3.24 -3.90 -5.23
CA CYS A 329 3.08 -5.32 -4.93
C CYS A 329 3.75 -6.24 -5.96
N TYR A 330 3.68 -5.89 -7.24
CA TYR A 330 4.13 -6.76 -8.34
C TYR A 330 4.99 -6.02 -9.36
N GLN A 331 5.88 -6.78 -10.00
CA GLN A 331 6.71 -6.29 -11.08
C GLN A 331 5.86 -5.96 -12.30
N ASP A 332 6.06 -4.78 -12.85
CA ASP A 332 5.57 -4.44 -14.18
C ASP A 332 6.43 -5.18 -15.20
N LEU A 333 5.79 -5.97 -16.06
CA LEU A 333 6.45 -6.60 -17.20
C LEU A 333 6.46 -5.59 -18.36
N PRO A 334 7.43 -5.68 -19.30
CA PRO A 334 7.50 -4.77 -20.44
C PRO A 334 6.25 -4.81 -21.34
N GLU A 335 5.44 -5.87 -21.24
CA GLU A 335 4.09 -5.91 -21.80
C GLU A 335 3.15 -5.10 -20.91
N ARG A 336 2.86 -3.87 -21.36
CA ARG A 336 2.02 -2.91 -20.66
C ARG A 336 0.61 -3.45 -20.46
N PRO A 337 -0.05 -3.15 -19.32
CA PRO A 337 -1.48 -3.40 -19.18
C PRO A 337 -2.22 -2.68 -20.32
N THR A 338 -2.96 -3.45 -21.13
CA THR A 338 -3.79 -2.89 -22.18
C THR A 338 -5.13 -2.53 -21.57
N VAL A 339 -5.42 -1.23 -21.50
CA VAL A 339 -6.74 -0.72 -21.15
C VAL A 339 -7.59 -0.81 -22.41
N GLN A 340 -8.48 -1.80 -22.49
CA GLN A 340 -9.49 -1.84 -23.53
C GLN A 340 -10.76 -1.21 -22.98
N MET A 341 -11.01 0.04 -23.34
CA MET A 341 -12.34 0.61 -23.13
C MET A 341 -13.31 -0.13 -24.04
N VAL A 342 -14.25 -0.86 -23.45
CA VAL A 342 -15.33 -1.49 -24.18
C VAL A 342 -16.12 -0.37 -24.85
N SER A 343 -16.05 -0.31 -26.18
CA SER A 343 -16.92 0.56 -26.97
C SER A 343 -18.33 0.04 -26.76
N LEU A 344 -19.25 0.91 -26.33
CA LEU A 344 -20.69 0.62 -26.39
C LEU A 344 -21.15 0.47 -27.83
#